data_AF-A0A5P9CT10-F1
#
_entry.id   AF-A0A5P9CT10-F1
#
_cell.length_a   1.000
_cell.length_b   1.000
_cell.length_c   1.000
_cell.angle_alpha   90.00
_cell.angle_beta   90.00
_cell.angle_gamma   90.00
#
_symmetry.space_group_name_H-M   'P 1'
#
loop_
_entity.id
_entity.type
_entity.pdbx_description
1 polymer ?
#
loop_
_entity_poly.entity_id
_entity_poly.type
_entity_poly.pdbx_seq_one_letter_code
_entity_poly.pdbx_strand_id
1 'polypeptide(L)'
;MKKIAIIVGHSVTSGGAVNANGMSEYLFNDQLARLIAPKLIEKGYEPLIVYRDCTYSELPFKVNDTGADIAISLHCNAHDTTVSGSEVLHYKHSKTSPKLAELIQKEVVAVLGLRDRGLRPVDKAHKGKKGDKGGYLCAKTVMPCVIVEPFFIDNDYDLALGKSRMSQLAEAIAKGAAAYVG
;
A
#
# COMPACT_ATOMS: atom_id res chain seq x y z
N MET A 1 11.67 7.05 18.64
CA MET A 1 10.72 6.00 18.21
C MET A 1 10.91 5.84 16.71
N LYS A 2 10.92 4.62 16.16
CA LYS A 2 11.02 4.45 14.70
C LYS A 2 9.69 4.88 14.05
N LYS A 3 9.77 5.57 12.91
CA LYS A 3 8.68 6.23 12.21
C LYS A 3 8.29 5.45 10.97
N ILE A 4 6.99 5.28 10.73
CA ILE A 4 6.47 4.53 9.59
C ILE A 4 5.47 5.42 8.84
N ALA A 5 5.81 5.79 7.61
CA ALA A 5 4.91 6.55 6.76
C ALA A 5 3.85 5.64 6.12
N ILE A 6 2.58 5.98 6.31
CA ILE A 6 1.42 5.32 5.71
C ILE A 6 0.83 6.27 4.69
N ILE A 7 1.09 6.02 3.41
CA ILE A 7 0.63 6.88 2.32
C ILE A 7 -0.75 6.38 1.89
N VAL A 8 -1.75 7.24 1.96
CA VAL A 8 -3.08 6.95 1.43
C VAL A 8 -3.03 7.18 -0.08
N GLY A 9 -3.09 6.10 -0.85
CA GLY A 9 -3.19 6.18 -2.30
C GLY A 9 -4.40 7.01 -2.71
N HIS A 10 -4.28 7.73 -3.83
CA HIS A 10 -5.36 8.54 -4.40
C HIS A 10 -5.77 9.74 -3.50
N SER A 11 -6.85 10.44 -3.86
CA SER A 11 -7.35 11.60 -3.12
C SER A 11 -8.87 11.73 -3.23
N VAL A 12 -9.48 12.59 -2.41
CA VAL A 12 -10.93 12.90 -2.48
C VAL A 12 -11.37 13.31 -3.90
N THR A 13 -10.53 14.07 -4.62
CA THR A 13 -10.83 14.59 -5.96
C THR A 13 -10.41 13.63 -7.09
N SER A 14 -9.62 12.60 -6.77
CA SER A 14 -9.15 11.58 -7.72
C SER A 14 -9.08 10.24 -7.01
N GLY A 15 -10.25 9.63 -6.75
CA GLY A 15 -10.44 8.50 -5.84
C GLY A 15 -9.85 7.15 -6.24
N GLY A 16 -9.21 7.07 -7.40
CA GLY A 16 -8.64 5.82 -7.93
C GLY A 16 -9.69 4.91 -8.55
N ALA A 17 -9.43 3.61 -8.54
CA ALA A 17 -10.40 2.62 -9.02
C ALA A 17 -11.66 2.62 -8.14
N VAL A 18 -12.82 2.33 -8.74
CA VAL A 18 -14.12 2.35 -8.05
C VAL A 18 -14.87 1.06 -8.37
N ASN A 19 -15.34 0.38 -7.32
CA ASN A 19 -16.23 -0.77 -7.45
C ASN A 19 -17.64 -0.33 -7.88
N ALA A 20 -18.41 -1.23 -8.50
CA ALA A 20 -19.81 -0.99 -8.89
C ALA A 20 -20.72 -0.53 -7.72
N ASN A 21 -20.39 -0.90 -6.47
CA ASN A 21 -21.11 -0.45 -5.27
C ASN A 21 -20.71 0.95 -4.76
N GLY A 22 -19.84 1.67 -5.48
CA GLY A 22 -19.40 3.03 -5.16
C GLY A 22 -18.21 3.13 -4.21
N MET A 23 -17.66 2.02 -3.72
CA MET A 23 -16.41 2.05 -2.95
C MET A 23 -15.23 2.39 -3.86
N SER A 24 -14.64 3.56 -3.65
CA SER A 24 -13.38 3.95 -4.30
C SER A 24 -12.17 3.47 -3.51
N GLU A 25 -11.05 3.32 -4.20
CA GLU A 25 -9.75 3.00 -3.63
C GLU A 25 -9.32 3.98 -2.53
N TYR A 26 -9.47 5.29 -2.75
CA TYR A 26 -9.18 6.31 -1.73
C TYR A 26 -9.97 6.09 -0.44
N LEU A 27 -11.28 5.89 -0.53
CA LEU A 27 -12.15 5.66 0.64
C LEU A 27 -11.75 4.41 1.42
N PHE A 28 -11.42 3.31 0.73
CA PHE A 28 -10.94 2.09 1.38
C PHE A 28 -9.59 2.32 2.09
N ASN A 29 -8.65 2.96 1.39
CA ASN A 29 -7.29 3.18 1.92
C ASN A 29 -7.23 4.18 3.07
N ASP A 30 -8.08 5.22 3.08
CA ASP A 30 -8.20 6.14 4.24
C ASP A 30 -8.67 5.38 5.48
N GLN A 31 -9.70 4.53 5.34
CA GLN A 31 -10.18 3.70 6.45
C GLN A 31 -9.11 2.74 6.95
N LEU A 32 -8.41 2.07 6.02
CA LEU A 32 -7.34 1.14 6.36
C LEU A 32 -6.16 1.84 7.05
N ALA A 33 -5.72 3.01 6.57
CA ALA A 33 -4.64 3.78 7.19
C ALA A 33 -4.96 4.17 8.63
N ARG A 34 -6.20 4.63 8.90
CA ARG A 34 -6.68 4.98 10.24
C ARG A 34 -6.70 3.78 11.20
N LEU A 35 -6.85 2.57 10.68
CA LEU A 35 -6.76 1.33 11.47
C LEU A 35 -5.32 0.84 11.66
N ILE A 36 -4.43 1.06 10.69
CA ILE A 36 -3.01 0.69 10.82
C ILE A 36 -2.31 1.54 11.88
N ALA A 37 -2.59 2.84 11.93
CA ALA A 37 -1.93 3.77 12.85
C ALA A 37 -1.97 3.33 14.33
N PRO A 38 -3.14 3.03 14.95
CA PRO A 38 -3.18 2.55 16.32
C PRO A 38 -2.44 1.21 16.51
N LYS A 39 -2.44 0.31 15.51
CA LYS A 39 -1.67 -0.96 15.56
C LYS A 39 -0.17 -0.76 15.55
N LEU A 40 0.32 0.28 14.88
CA LEU A 40 1.73 0.66 14.94
C LEU A 40 2.09 1.28 16.29
N ILE A 41 1.21 2.10 16.87
CA ILE A 41 1.40 2.69 18.21
C ILE A 41 1.46 1.59 19.27
N GLU A 42 0.54 0.62 19.23
CA GLU A 42 0.54 -0.55 20.13
C GLU A 42 1.87 -1.34 20.09
N LYS A 43 2.57 -1.31 18.95
CA LYS A 43 3.87 -1.97 18.72
C LYS A 43 5.08 -1.08 19.02
N GLY A 44 4.88 0.16 19.49
CA GLY A 44 5.96 1.07 19.83
C GLY A 44 6.57 1.85 18.65
N TYR A 45 5.80 2.05 17.57
CA TYR A 45 6.19 2.85 16.40
C TYR A 45 5.37 4.12 16.28
N GLU A 46 5.93 5.13 15.60
CA GLU A 46 5.28 6.41 15.31
C GLU A 46 4.68 6.37 13.88
N PRO A 47 3.34 6.26 13.72
CA PRO A 47 2.72 6.27 12.40
C PRO A 47 2.60 7.71 11.86
N LEU A 48 2.97 7.90 10.60
CA LEU A 48 2.84 9.18 9.88
C LEU A 48 1.90 8.98 8.69
N ILE A 49 0.63 9.32 8.84
CA ILE A 49 -0.34 9.22 7.74
C ILE A 49 -0.10 10.36 6.75
N VAL A 50 0.20 10.03 5.49
CA VAL A 50 0.47 10.97 4.41
C VAL A 50 -0.68 10.95 3.41
N TYR A 51 -1.44 12.03 3.36
CA TYR A 51 -2.46 12.25 2.34
C TYR A 51 -1.87 12.92 1.09
N ARG A 52 -2.37 12.55 -0.09
CA ARG A 52 -2.00 13.15 -1.37
C ARG A 52 -2.85 14.40 -1.67
N ASP A 53 -2.45 15.52 -1.07
CA ASP A 53 -2.92 16.88 -1.34
C ASP A 53 -2.01 17.63 -2.34
N CYS A 54 -1.00 16.95 -2.88
CA CYS A 54 -0.03 17.45 -3.85
C CYS A 54 -0.08 16.66 -5.16
N THR A 55 0.69 17.09 -6.17
CA THR A 55 0.83 16.31 -7.40
C THR A 55 1.54 14.99 -7.14
N TYR A 56 1.36 14.00 -8.03
CA TYR A 56 2.05 12.72 -7.91
C TYR A 56 3.58 12.87 -7.98
N SER A 57 4.08 13.84 -8.75
CA SER A 57 5.52 14.16 -8.83
C SER A 57 6.09 14.73 -7.54
N GLU A 58 5.28 15.41 -6.73
CA GLU A 58 5.71 16.02 -5.47
C GLU A 58 5.61 15.06 -4.28
N LEU A 59 4.72 14.07 -4.37
CA LEU A 59 4.43 13.11 -3.29
C LEU A 59 5.68 12.47 -2.68
N PRO A 60 6.69 12.00 -3.44
CA PRO A 60 7.86 11.37 -2.84
C PRO A 60 8.66 12.33 -1.96
N PHE A 61 8.73 13.61 -2.33
CA PHE A 61 9.42 14.64 -1.54
C PHE A 61 8.65 14.93 -0.25
N LYS A 62 7.33 15.04 -0.33
CA LYS A 62 6.47 15.13 0.88
C LYS A 62 6.68 13.93 1.82
N VAL A 63 6.79 12.72 1.28
CA VAL A 63 7.08 11.51 2.06
C VAL A 63 8.49 11.58 2.67
N ASN A 64 9.48 12.05 1.91
CA ASN A 64 10.85 12.22 2.41
C ASN A 64 10.91 13.21 3.59
N ASP A 65 10.14 14.30 3.54
CA ASP A 65 10.08 15.32 4.59
C ASP A 65 9.53 14.81 5.93
N THR A 66 8.87 13.64 5.93
CA THR A 66 8.41 12.99 7.17
C THR A 66 9.56 12.47 8.04
N GLY A 67 10.73 12.19 7.44
CA GLY A 67 11.84 11.53 8.11
C GLY A 67 11.53 10.10 8.59
N ALA A 68 10.60 9.40 7.92
CA ALA A 68 10.23 8.04 8.27
C ALA A 68 11.35 7.02 7.97
N ASP A 69 11.37 5.91 8.73
CA ASP A 69 12.31 4.80 8.54
C ASP A 69 11.89 3.89 7.37
N ILE A 70 10.58 3.79 7.09
CA ILE A 70 10.00 3.12 5.92
C ILE A 70 8.71 3.83 5.47
N ALA A 71 8.29 3.57 4.23
CA ALA A 71 7.04 4.06 3.66
C ALA A 71 6.21 2.92 3.04
N ILE A 72 4.91 2.94 3.33
CA ILE A 72 3.93 1.96 2.84
C ILE A 72 2.81 2.72 2.15
N SER A 73 2.71 2.59 0.84
CA SER A 73 1.61 3.17 0.05
C SER A 73 0.46 2.18 -0.06
N LEU A 74 -0.70 2.55 0.45
CA LEU A 74 -1.91 1.72 0.40
C LEU A 74 -2.65 1.98 -0.91
N HIS A 75 -2.93 0.90 -1.64
CA HIS A 75 -3.65 0.90 -2.91
C HIS A 75 -4.62 -0.28 -2.96
N CYS A 76 -5.44 -0.33 -4.01
CA CYS A 76 -6.16 -1.54 -4.41
C CYS A 76 -6.00 -1.71 -5.92
N ASN A 77 -5.81 -2.93 -6.40
CA ASN A 77 -5.70 -3.17 -7.83
C ASN A 77 -7.08 -3.08 -8.52
N ALA A 78 -7.10 -2.99 -9.84
CA ALA A 78 -8.30 -3.14 -10.65
C ALA A 78 -7.95 -3.64 -12.05
N HIS A 79 -8.82 -4.47 -12.65
CA HIS A 79 -8.58 -4.97 -14.00
C HIS A 79 -9.84 -5.16 -14.84
N ASP A 80 -10.59 -6.23 -14.57
CA ASP A 80 -11.72 -6.70 -15.40
C ASP A 80 -12.83 -7.32 -14.55
N THR A 81 -12.89 -6.98 -13.25
CA THR A 81 -13.81 -7.52 -12.24
C THR A 81 -13.65 -9.01 -11.87
N THR A 82 -12.85 -9.78 -12.62
CA THR A 82 -12.67 -11.22 -12.38
C THR A 82 -11.33 -11.56 -11.73
N VAL A 83 -10.29 -10.76 -11.98
CA VAL A 83 -8.98 -10.95 -11.36
C VAL A 83 -9.09 -10.80 -9.84
N SER A 84 -8.35 -11.63 -9.12
CA SER A 84 -8.26 -11.64 -7.66
C SER A 84 -6.82 -11.88 -7.22
N GLY A 85 -6.50 -11.45 -6.00
CA GLY A 85 -5.26 -11.79 -5.31
C GLY A 85 -4.49 -10.59 -4.77
N SER A 86 -3.53 -10.88 -3.92
CA SER A 86 -2.69 -9.88 -3.25
C SER A 86 -1.34 -9.75 -3.94
N GLU A 87 -0.88 -8.52 -4.18
CA GLU A 87 0.50 -8.22 -4.61
C GLU A 87 1.07 -7.03 -3.84
N VAL A 88 2.39 -7.07 -3.57
CA VAL A 88 3.13 -5.93 -3.03
C VAL A 88 4.21 -5.52 -4.02
N LEU A 89 4.16 -4.26 -4.44
CA LEU A 89 5.05 -3.72 -5.44
C LEU A 89 6.23 -3.03 -4.76
N HIS A 90 7.39 -3.08 -5.42
CA HIS A 90 8.60 -2.41 -4.97
C HIS A 90 9.42 -1.90 -6.16
N TYR A 91 10.23 -0.87 -5.95
CA TYR A 91 11.16 -0.43 -6.98
C TYR A 91 12.18 -1.53 -7.28
N LYS A 92 12.31 -1.90 -8.56
CA LYS A 92 13.13 -3.04 -9.01
C LYS A 92 14.62 -2.90 -8.71
N HIS A 93 15.11 -1.67 -8.52
CA HIS A 93 16.50 -1.39 -8.16
C HIS A 93 16.71 -1.10 -6.67
N SER A 94 15.67 -1.19 -5.84
CA SER A 94 15.80 -1.09 -4.40
C SER A 94 16.42 -2.37 -3.83
N LYS A 95 17.44 -2.21 -2.98
CA LYS A 95 18.10 -3.33 -2.28
C LYS A 95 17.34 -3.75 -1.01
N THR A 96 16.49 -2.88 -0.49
CA THR A 96 15.87 -2.98 0.84
C THR A 96 14.36 -3.19 0.77
N SER A 97 13.68 -2.52 -0.16
CA SER A 97 12.22 -2.66 -0.36
C SER A 97 11.74 -4.09 -0.65
N PRO A 98 12.46 -4.96 -1.39
CA PRO A 98 11.99 -6.33 -1.61
C PRO A 98 11.76 -7.10 -0.30
N LYS A 99 12.58 -6.88 0.73
CA LYS A 99 12.43 -7.56 2.01
C LYS A 99 11.21 -7.04 2.79
N LEU A 100 10.98 -5.72 2.79
CA LEU A 100 9.77 -5.13 3.34
C LEU A 100 8.52 -5.66 2.63
N ALA A 101 8.58 -5.75 1.30
CA ALA A 101 7.48 -6.23 0.48
C ALA A 101 7.15 -7.70 0.78
N GLU A 102 8.15 -8.57 0.91
CA GLU A 102 7.99 -9.98 1.28
C GLU A 102 7.29 -10.14 2.64
N LEU A 103 7.74 -9.39 3.65
CA LEU A 103 7.19 -9.47 4.99
C LEU A 103 5.73 -9.04 5.05
N ILE A 104 5.36 -7.98 4.32
CA ILE A 104 3.96 -7.54 4.25
C ILE A 104 3.11 -8.50 3.41
N GLN A 105 3.59 -8.93 2.23
CA GLN A 105 2.88 -9.86 1.35
C GLN A 105 2.47 -11.13 2.10
N LYS A 106 3.40 -11.72 2.86
CA LYS A 106 3.14 -12.93 3.66
C LYS A 106 1.97 -12.75 4.63
N GLU A 107 1.95 -11.66 5.38
CA GLU A 107 0.90 -11.41 6.39
C GLU A 107 -0.44 -11.07 5.73
N VAL A 108 -0.44 -10.29 4.64
CA VAL A 108 -1.65 -9.96 3.87
C VAL A 108 -2.28 -11.22 3.27
N VAL A 109 -1.49 -12.08 2.63
CA VAL A 109 -1.97 -13.35 2.06
C VAL A 109 -2.52 -14.26 3.16
N ALA A 110 -1.85 -14.36 4.30
CA ALA A 110 -2.33 -15.17 5.43
C ALA A 110 -3.68 -14.69 5.97
N VAL A 111 -3.90 -13.37 6.01
CA VAL A 111 -5.16 -12.78 6.52
C VAL A 111 -6.27 -12.84 5.49
N LEU A 112 -6.02 -12.57 4.21
CA LEU A 112 -7.08 -12.54 3.21
C LEU A 112 -7.35 -13.94 2.63
N GLY A 113 -6.36 -14.83 2.56
CA GLY A 113 -6.53 -16.14 1.93
C GLY A 113 -6.83 -16.07 0.43
N LEU A 114 -6.56 -14.91 -0.19
CA LEU A 114 -6.66 -14.73 -1.64
C LEU A 114 -5.43 -15.34 -2.33
N ARG A 115 -5.50 -15.44 -3.66
CA ARG A 115 -4.35 -15.89 -4.46
C ARG A 115 -3.12 -15.04 -4.16
N ASP A 116 -2.02 -15.69 -3.79
CA ASP A 116 -0.72 -15.04 -3.68
C ASP A 116 -0.18 -14.75 -5.09
N ARG A 117 -0.10 -13.47 -5.45
CA ARG A 117 0.46 -13.01 -6.73
C ARG A 117 1.93 -12.61 -6.61
N GLY A 118 2.46 -12.68 -5.39
CA GLY A 118 3.86 -12.41 -5.06
C GLY A 118 4.24 -10.94 -5.13
N LEU A 119 5.55 -10.73 -5.21
CA LEU A 119 6.14 -9.39 -5.31
C LEU A 119 6.13 -8.90 -6.75
N ARG A 120 5.81 -7.62 -6.93
CA ARG A 120 5.80 -6.99 -8.25
C ARG A 120 6.90 -5.93 -8.38
N PRO A 121 8.02 -6.23 -9.04
CA PRO A 121 9.01 -5.20 -9.34
C PRO A 121 8.42 -4.18 -10.33
N VAL A 122 8.59 -2.90 -10.00
CA VAL A 122 8.22 -1.74 -10.83
C VAL A 122 9.43 -0.88 -11.17
N ASP A 123 9.33 -0.11 -12.25
CA ASP A 123 10.37 0.80 -12.72
C ASP A 123 9.92 2.26 -12.56
N LYS A 124 10.86 3.20 -12.45
CA LYS A 124 10.60 4.63 -12.21
C LYS A 124 9.74 5.27 -13.30
N ALA A 125 9.94 4.85 -14.54
CA ALA A 125 9.15 5.27 -15.68
C ALA A 125 8.51 4.01 -16.28
N HIS A 126 7.19 3.89 -16.26
CA HIS A 126 6.57 2.91 -17.15
C HIS A 126 6.69 3.38 -18.59
N LYS A 127 7.10 2.46 -19.45
CA LYS A 127 6.88 2.56 -20.88
C LYS A 127 5.59 1.80 -21.23
N GLY A 128 4.70 2.39 -22.01
CA GLY A 128 3.47 1.77 -22.51
C GLY A 128 2.18 2.15 -21.77
N LYS A 129 1.05 1.53 -22.16
CA LYS A 129 -0.32 1.89 -21.73
C LYS A 129 -0.60 1.79 -20.22
N LYS A 130 0.30 1.21 -19.42
CA LYS A 130 0.03 0.80 -18.03
C LYS A 130 0.38 1.84 -16.94
N GLY A 131 0.96 3.00 -17.28
CA GLY A 131 1.37 4.03 -16.29
C GLY A 131 2.42 3.50 -15.29
N ASP A 132 3.12 4.33 -14.53
CA ASP A 132 4.31 3.89 -13.75
C ASP A 132 4.03 2.93 -12.58
N LYS A 133 2.76 2.64 -12.28
CA LYS A 133 2.31 1.76 -11.19
C LYS A 133 2.93 2.13 -9.84
N GLY A 134 3.08 3.44 -9.59
CA GLY A 134 3.72 3.92 -8.36
C GLY A 134 5.25 3.78 -8.36
N GLY A 135 5.86 3.38 -9.47
CA GLY A 135 7.30 3.18 -9.58
C GLY A 135 8.10 4.46 -9.39
N TYR A 136 7.60 5.62 -9.80
CA TYR A 136 8.22 6.92 -9.50
C TYR A 136 8.23 7.17 -7.99
N LEU A 137 7.12 6.92 -7.29
CA LEU A 137 7.04 7.03 -5.84
C LEU A 137 8.09 6.17 -5.15
N CYS A 138 8.12 4.88 -5.44
CA CYS A 138 9.07 3.96 -4.83
C CYS A 138 10.54 4.28 -5.19
N ALA A 139 10.80 4.86 -6.37
CA ALA A 139 12.15 5.20 -6.82
C ALA A 139 12.68 6.54 -6.28
N LYS A 140 11.78 7.46 -5.89
CA LYS A 140 12.14 8.81 -5.41
C LYS A 140 11.99 9.00 -3.91
N THR A 141 11.36 8.04 -3.24
CA THR A 141 11.32 7.96 -1.78
C THR A 141 12.67 7.45 -1.26
N VAL A 142 13.26 8.14 -0.29
CA VAL A 142 14.64 7.85 0.18
C VAL A 142 14.70 6.66 1.14
N MET A 143 13.64 6.44 1.91
CA MET A 143 13.48 5.26 2.76
C MET A 143 12.93 4.07 1.96
N PRO A 144 13.07 2.82 2.45
CA PRO A 144 12.41 1.67 1.84
C PRO A 144 10.92 1.93 1.66
N CYS A 145 10.48 1.92 0.40
CA CYS A 145 9.11 2.21 0.00
C CYS A 145 8.51 1.02 -0.75
N VAL A 146 7.27 0.68 -0.42
CA VAL A 146 6.46 -0.36 -1.07
C VAL A 146 5.05 0.14 -1.35
N ILE A 147 4.37 -0.51 -2.29
CA ILE A 147 2.95 -0.30 -2.56
C ILE A 147 2.23 -1.60 -2.26
N VAL A 148 1.24 -1.56 -1.39
CA VAL A 148 0.45 -2.72 -1.00
C VAL A 148 -0.85 -2.68 -1.77
N GLU A 149 -1.06 -3.67 -2.63
CA GLU A 149 -2.32 -3.92 -3.32
C GLU A 149 -2.90 -5.24 -2.78
N PRO A 150 -3.66 -5.19 -1.67
CA PRO A 150 -4.07 -6.39 -0.95
C PRO A 150 -5.08 -7.23 -1.73
N PHE A 151 -5.82 -6.62 -2.65
CA PHE A 151 -6.82 -7.27 -3.49
C PHE A 151 -7.22 -6.38 -4.68
N PHE A 152 -8.09 -6.89 -5.56
CA PHE A 152 -8.68 -6.15 -6.69
C PHE A 152 -10.02 -5.52 -6.29
N ILE A 153 -10.12 -4.19 -6.25
CA ILE A 153 -11.32 -3.50 -5.74
C ILE A 153 -12.54 -3.67 -6.63
N ASP A 154 -12.32 -3.88 -7.93
CA ASP A 154 -13.38 -4.12 -8.92
C ASP A 154 -13.89 -5.58 -8.90
N ASN A 155 -13.28 -6.46 -8.11
CA ASN A 155 -13.77 -7.80 -7.82
C ASN A 155 -14.58 -7.79 -6.50
N ASP A 156 -15.87 -8.13 -6.60
CA ASP A 156 -16.80 -8.03 -5.47
C ASP A 156 -16.47 -8.98 -4.31
N TYR A 157 -15.92 -10.17 -4.59
CA TYR A 157 -15.51 -11.10 -3.54
C TYR A 157 -14.30 -10.57 -2.78
N ASP A 158 -13.29 -10.09 -3.51
CA ASP A 158 -12.09 -9.47 -2.97
C ASP A 158 -12.44 -8.26 -2.08
N LEU A 159 -13.30 -7.36 -2.57
CA LEU A 159 -13.76 -6.20 -1.81
C LEU A 159 -14.56 -6.59 -0.55
N ALA A 160 -15.48 -7.56 -0.65
CA ALA A 160 -16.25 -8.04 0.49
C ALA A 160 -15.33 -8.64 1.57
N LEU A 161 -14.30 -9.37 1.16
CA LEU A 161 -13.31 -9.95 2.04
C LEU A 161 -12.42 -8.88 2.69
N GLY A 162 -11.92 -7.93 1.90
CA GLY A 162 -11.15 -6.79 2.38
C GLY A 162 -11.91 -5.94 3.41
N LYS A 163 -13.21 -5.71 3.19
CA LYS A 163 -14.10 -5.03 4.14
C LYS A 163 -14.32 -5.83 5.42
N SER A 164 -14.67 -7.12 5.31
CA SER A 164 -14.96 -7.97 6.47
C SER A 164 -13.73 -8.28 7.32
N ARG A 165 -12.53 -8.24 6.74
CA ARG A 165 -11.25 -8.49 7.42
C ARG A 165 -10.39 -7.23 7.58
N MET A 166 -10.97 -6.03 7.48
CA MET A 166 -10.21 -4.78 7.42
C MET A 166 -9.31 -4.55 8.65
N SER A 167 -9.80 -4.86 9.85
CA SER A 167 -8.99 -4.74 11.07
C SER A 167 -7.84 -5.76 11.11
N GLN A 168 -8.06 -6.98 10.63
CA GLN A 168 -7.02 -8.00 10.53
C GLN A 168 -6.01 -7.63 9.44
N LEU A 169 -6.46 -7.04 8.33
CA LEU A 169 -5.59 -6.54 7.27
C LEU A 169 -4.69 -5.40 7.77
N ALA A 170 -5.25 -4.48 8.58
CA ALA A 170 -4.48 -3.44 9.23
C ALA A 170 -3.39 -4.03 10.16
N GLU A 171 -3.75 -5.02 10.98
CA GLU A 171 -2.80 -5.73 11.84
C GLU A 171 -1.72 -6.47 11.04
N ALA A 172 -2.08 -7.12 9.92
CA ALA A 172 -1.14 -7.79 9.05
C ALA A 172 -0.09 -6.84 8.46
N ILE A 173 -0.53 -5.68 7.96
CA ILE A 173 0.38 -4.66 7.42
C ILE A 173 1.27 -4.11 8.54
N ALA A 174 0.71 -3.80 9.71
CA ALA A 174 1.47 -3.34 10.88
C ALA A 174 2.50 -4.37 11.36
N LYS A 175 2.16 -5.66 11.33
CA LYS A 175 3.05 -6.76 11.71
C LYS A 175 4.18 -6.96 10.69
N GLY A 176 3.88 -6.92 9.39
CA GLY A 176 4.90 -6.99 8.33
C GLY A 176 5.88 -5.81 8.40
N ALA A 177 5.35 -4.60 8.66
CA ALA A 177 6.16 -3.40 8.89
C ALA A 177 7.05 -3.54 10.14
N ALA A 178 6.48 -3.96 11.26
CA ALA A 178 7.20 -4.16 12.51
C ALA A 178 8.30 -5.22 12.39
N ALA A 179 8.09 -6.29 11.63
CA ALA A 179 9.09 -7.33 11.40
C ALA A 179 10.26 -6.87 10.52
N TYR A 180 10.08 -5.82 9.73
CA TYR A 180 11.15 -5.20 8.94
C TYR A 180 11.93 -4.17 9.76
N VAL A 181 11.20 -3.37 10.54
CA VAL A 181 11.73 -2.22 11.27
C VAL A 181 12.32 -2.63 12.62
N GLY A 182 11.77 -3.64 13.29
CA GLY A 182 12.25 -4.18 14.57
C GLY A 182 13.56 -4.95 14.41
#